data_AF-A0A2U3LI48-F1
#
_entry.id   AF-A0A2U3LI48-F1
#
_cell.length_a   1.000
_cell.length_b   1.000
_cell.length_c   1.000
_cell.angle_alpha   90.00
_cell.angle_beta   90.00
_cell.angle_gamma   90.00
#
_symmetry.space_group_name_H-M   'P 1'
#
loop_
_entity.id
_entity.type
_entity.pdbx_description
1 polymer ?
#
loop_
_entity_poly.entity_id
_entity_poly.type
_entity_poly.pdbx_seq_one_letter_code
_entity_poly.pdbx_strand_id
1 'polypeptide(L)'
;MDYFNSGLELTCFRCGKKDIGNISCPNGHYVCDECHGKGLFDTVKDYVLTSKSVDAFEISEYLMELKVVPMLGCENAWIAAGALMAALKNEGTARITDEQIVEALNRTKKQAIGGYCGLTGVCGIAPAIGACFSVVLGAACSKDRETAAAMSVVVRILGTIAKETGPCCCKNFVRKSLIEAVKMVKEHIGVILPLATENIVCKHHDRHPHGCRKEKCSYFGKV
;
A
#
# COMPACT_ATOMS: atom_id res chain seq x y z
N MET A 1 11.39 16.03 5.26
CA MET A 1 11.10 15.82 3.83
C MET A 1 10.69 17.17 3.33
N ASP A 2 11.33 17.65 2.28
CA ASP A 2 11.06 18.95 1.70
C ASP A 2 10.23 18.73 0.45
N TYR A 3 9.10 19.43 0.36
CA TYR A 3 8.16 19.35 -0.74
C TYR A 3 8.28 20.63 -1.57
N PHE A 4 8.57 20.49 -2.85
CA PHE A 4 8.73 21.62 -3.76
C PHE A 4 7.40 22.02 -4.39
N ASN A 5 7.18 23.33 -4.55
CA ASN A 5 5.99 23.87 -5.20
C ASN A 5 5.95 23.60 -6.72
N SER A 6 7.11 23.34 -7.33
CA SER A 6 7.25 22.94 -8.73
C SER A 6 8.25 21.79 -8.84
N GLY A 7 8.17 21.00 -9.91
CA GLY A 7 9.17 19.98 -10.20
C GLY A 7 10.53 20.61 -10.46
N LEU A 8 11.58 20.05 -9.86
CA LEU A 8 12.96 20.49 -10.04
C LEU A 8 13.77 19.39 -10.72
N GLU A 9 14.73 19.75 -11.57
CA GLU A 9 15.72 18.77 -12.03
C GLU A 9 16.60 18.37 -10.83
N LEU A 10 16.54 17.10 -10.46
CA LEU A 10 17.30 16.54 -9.34
C LEU A 10 18.14 15.37 -9.83
N THR A 11 19.31 15.19 -9.22
CA THR A 11 20.20 14.06 -9.51
C THR A 11 20.03 13.00 -8.43
N CYS A 12 19.71 11.77 -8.83
CA CYS A 12 19.54 10.66 -7.91
C CYS A 12 20.85 10.35 -7.19
N PHE A 13 20.84 10.43 -5.87
CA PHE A 13 22.00 10.17 -5.01
C PHE A 13 22.55 8.73 -5.16
N ARG A 14 21.72 7.78 -5.63
CA ARG A 14 22.11 6.36 -5.75
C ARG A 14 22.65 5.98 -7.13
N CYS A 15 22.04 6.46 -8.21
CA CYS A 15 22.40 6.04 -9.57
C CYS A 15 22.89 7.17 -10.47
N GLY A 16 22.87 8.43 -10.01
CA GLY A 16 23.29 9.59 -10.80
C GLY A 16 22.32 10.01 -11.91
N LYS A 17 21.20 9.30 -12.11
CA LYS A 17 20.16 9.68 -13.08
C LYS A 17 19.58 11.06 -12.71
N LYS A 18 19.44 11.93 -13.71
CA LYS A 18 18.68 13.18 -13.60
C LYS A 18 17.22 12.93 -13.92
N ASP A 19 16.33 13.49 -13.10
CA ASP A 19 14.88 13.41 -13.29
C ASP A 19 14.19 14.64 -12.70
N ILE A 20 12.92 14.85 -13.04
CA ILE A 20 12.10 15.87 -12.39
C ILE A 20 11.54 15.29 -11.09
N GLY A 21 11.90 15.90 -9.97
CA GLY A 21 11.40 15.50 -8.65
C GLY A 21 10.73 16.64 -7.90
N ASN A 22 9.77 16.28 -7.05
CA ASN A 22 9.03 17.21 -6.20
C ASN A 22 9.38 17.10 -4.71
N ILE A 23 10.26 16.15 -4.36
CA ILE A 23 10.53 15.79 -2.97
C ILE A 23 12.01 15.45 -2.81
N SER A 24 12.63 16.01 -1.76
CA SER A 24 13.95 15.60 -1.28
C SER A 24 13.95 15.41 0.23
N CYS A 25 15.04 14.82 0.76
CA CYS A 25 15.28 14.93 2.19
C CYS A 25 15.81 16.34 2.56
N PRO A 26 15.80 16.71 3.85
CA PRO A 26 16.31 18.01 4.33
C PRO A 26 17.78 18.30 3.98
N ASN A 27 18.57 17.26 3.70
CA ASN A 27 19.97 17.39 3.28
C ASN A 27 20.11 17.47 1.75
N GLY A 28 19.02 17.66 1.01
CA GLY A 28 19.02 17.78 -0.46
C GLY A 28 19.12 16.46 -1.23
N HIS A 29 19.13 15.30 -0.56
CA HIS A 29 19.21 14.02 -1.27
C HIS A 29 17.87 13.68 -1.96
N TYR A 30 17.94 13.43 -3.26
CA TYR A 30 16.87 12.88 -4.09
C TYR A 30 17.18 11.41 -4.43
N VAL A 31 16.16 10.56 -4.46
CA VAL A 31 16.26 9.15 -4.88
C VAL A 31 15.15 8.90 -5.90
N CYS A 32 15.50 8.50 -7.12
CA CYS A 32 14.52 8.23 -8.17
C CYS A 32 13.67 6.99 -7.87
N ASP A 33 12.52 6.87 -8.53
CA ASP A 33 11.56 5.78 -8.33
C ASP A 33 12.12 4.38 -8.59
N GLU A 34 13.13 4.26 -9.46
CA GLU A 34 13.83 2.99 -9.73
C GLU A 34 14.74 2.56 -8.57
N CYS A 35 15.32 3.53 -7.87
CA CYS A 35 16.21 3.29 -6.73
C CYS A 35 15.45 3.26 -5.40
N HIS A 36 14.31 3.95 -5.33
CA HIS A 36 13.43 3.98 -4.17
C HIS A 36 12.85 2.60 -3.91
N GLY A 37 13.01 2.09 -2.69
CA GLY A 37 12.54 0.75 -2.31
C GLY A 37 13.20 -0.42 -3.06
N LYS A 38 14.31 -0.19 -3.81
CA LYS A 38 15.05 -1.26 -4.48
C LYS A 38 15.53 -2.30 -3.46
N GLY A 39 15.26 -3.57 -3.73
CA GLY A 39 15.49 -4.70 -2.81
C GLY A 39 14.31 -4.98 -1.86
N LEU A 40 13.63 -3.94 -1.36
CA LEU A 40 12.46 -4.11 -0.51
C LEU A 40 11.26 -4.67 -1.28
N PHE A 41 11.11 -4.32 -2.57
CA PHE A 41 10.10 -4.93 -3.43
C PHE A 41 10.23 -6.46 -3.49
N ASP A 42 11.46 -6.96 -3.69
CA ASP A 42 11.71 -8.40 -3.75
C ASP A 42 11.52 -9.05 -2.37
N THR A 43 11.94 -8.39 -1.29
CA THR A 43 11.66 -8.88 0.08
C THR A 43 10.17 -9.04 0.35
N VAL A 44 9.34 -8.06 -0.04
CA VAL A 44 7.88 -8.13 0.10
C VAL A 44 7.34 -9.28 -0.75
N LYS A 45 7.73 -9.33 -2.03
CA LYS A 45 7.30 -10.36 -2.98
C LYS A 45 7.60 -11.78 -2.46
N ASP A 46 8.84 -12.03 -2.05
CA ASP A 46 9.28 -13.36 -1.61
C ASP A 46 8.55 -13.79 -0.33
N TYR A 47 8.31 -12.87 0.60
CA TYR A 47 7.55 -13.16 1.81
C TYR A 47 6.08 -13.48 1.51
N VAL A 48 5.40 -12.68 0.67
CA VAL A 48 3.96 -12.91 0.41
C VAL A 48 3.71 -14.17 -0.39
N LEU A 49 4.65 -14.59 -1.25
CA LEU A 49 4.55 -15.85 -2.01
C LEU A 49 4.73 -17.09 -1.12
N THR A 50 5.50 -16.96 -0.03
CA THR A 50 5.81 -18.07 0.87
C THR A 50 4.93 -18.12 2.13
N SER A 51 4.30 -17.00 2.49
CA SER A 51 3.36 -16.89 3.60
C SER A 51 2.23 -17.91 3.51
N LYS A 52 1.84 -18.45 4.68
CA LYS A 52 0.72 -19.40 4.84
C LYS A 52 -0.47 -18.82 5.60
N SER A 53 -0.38 -17.56 6.05
CA SER A 53 -1.48 -16.92 6.77
C SER A 53 -2.63 -16.60 5.81
N VAL A 54 -3.85 -16.82 6.27
CA VAL A 54 -5.09 -16.39 5.60
C VAL A 54 -5.52 -14.99 6.03
N ASP A 55 -4.80 -14.38 6.97
CA ASP A 55 -5.09 -13.04 7.51
C ASP A 55 -4.16 -12.00 6.88
N ALA A 56 -4.74 -11.10 6.07
CA ALA A 56 -4.01 -10.00 5.45
C ALA A 56 -3.40 -9.03 6.48
N PHE A 57 -3.98 -8.91 7.68
CA PHE A 57 -3.43 -8.10 8.76
C PHE A 57 -2.16 -8.71 9.32
N GLU A 58 -2.14 -10.01 9.64
CA GLU A 58 -0.93 -10.69 10.11
C GLU A 58 0.24 -10.52 9.12
N ILE A 59 -0.04 -10.73 7.83
CA ILE A 59 0.98 -10.58 6.77
C ILE A 59 1.48 -9.14 6.70
N SER A 60 0.56 -8.16 6.71
CA SER A 60 0.92 -6.75 6.57
C SER A 60 1.63 -6.19 7.81
N GLU A 61 1.23 -6.57 9.02
CA GLU A 61 1.85 -6.13 10.27
C GLU A 61 3.28 -6.66 10.36
N TYR A 62 3.49 -7.96 10.06
CA TYR A 62 4.84 -8.53 10.00
C TYR A 62 5.75 -7.74 9.05
N LEU A 63 5.29 -7.49 7.82
CA LEU A 63 6.07 -6.74 6.85
C LEU A 63 6.31 -5.29 7.30
N MET A 64 5.31 -4.63 7.87
CA MET A 64 5.43 -3.25 8.36
C MET A 64 6.36 -3.11 9.58
N GLU A 65 6.59 -4.17 10.34
CA GLU A 65 7.54 -4.23 11.47
C GLU A 65 9.01 -4.32 11.01
N LEU A 66 9.28 -4.76 9.78
CA LEU A 66 10.63 -4.84 9.24
C LEU A 66 11.31 -3.46 9.28
N LYS A 67 12.52 -3.40 9.86
CA LYS A 67 13.29 -2.14 10.04
C LYS A 67 13.57 -1.43 8.71
N VAL A 68 13.74 -2.20 7.64
CA VAL A 68 14.00 -1.70 6.28
C VAL A 68 12.78 -1.02 5.66
N VAL A 69 11.56 -1.29 6.15
CA VAL A 69 10.34 -0.64 5.68
C VAL A 69 10.25 0.76 6.28
N PRO A 70 10.22 1.82 5.45
CA PRO A 70 10.15 3.19 5.94
C PRO A 70 8.81 3.46 6.63
N MET A 71 8.79 4.47 7.49
CA MET A 71 7.55 4.90 8.14
C MET A 71 6.53 5.42 7.12
N LEU A 72 7.04 6.12 6.10
CA LEU A 72 6.27 6.68 4.99
C LEU A 72 6.97 6.28 3.69
N GLY A 73 6.23 5.75 2.74
CA GLY A 73 6.80 5.28 1.48
C GLY A 73 5.82 4.40 0.72
N CYS A 74 6.04 4.31 -0.60
CA CYS A 74 5.22 3.52 -1.52
C CYS A 74 5.30 2.02 -1.24
N GLU A 75 6.30 1.57 -0.48
CA GLU A 75 6.49 0.17 -0.11
C GLU A 75 5.34 -0.37 0.72
N ASN A 76 4.68 0.49 1.51
CA ASN A 76 3.47 0.13 2.23
C ASN A 76 2.30 -0.20 1.28
N ALA A 77 2.27 0.32 0.05
CA ALA A 77 1.31 -0.07 -0.96
C ALA A 77 1.57 -1.49 -1.49
N TRP A 78 2.84 -1.86 -1.68
CA TRP A 78 3.22 -3.23 -2.06
C TRP A 78 2.84 -4.22 -0.96
N ILE A 79 3.06 -3.86 0.30
CA ILE A 79 2.65 -4.65 1.46
C ILE A 79 1.13 -4.86 1.46
N ALA A 80 0.34 -3.80 1.27
CA ALA A 80 -1.12 -3.92 1.24
C ALA A 80 -1.61 -4.86 0.12
N ALA A 81 -1.10 -4.69 -1.12
CA ALA A 81 -1.48 -5.54 -2.24
C ALA A 81 -1.05 -7.00 -2.03
N GLY A 82 0.21 -7.21 -1.66
CA GLY A 82 0.76 -8.55 -1.45
C GLY A 82 0.06 -9.29 -0.32
N ALA A 83 -0.23 -8.60 0.81
CA ALA A 83 -0.93 -9.19 1.94
C ALA A 83 -2.34 -9.64 1.60
N LEU A 84 -3.11 -8.81 0.87
CA LEU A 84 -4.46 -9.17 0.43
C LEU A 84 -4.45 -10.36 -0.53
N MET A 85 -3.56 -10.36 -1.53
CA MET A 85 -3.50 -11.43 -2.53
C MET A 85 -3.00 -12.76 -1.94
N ALA A 86 -2.03 -12.72 -1.01
CA ALA A 86 -1.56 -13.90 -0.31
C ALA A 86 -2.64 -14.49 0.60
N ALA A 87 -3.38 -13.66 1.34
CA ALA A 87 -4.52 -14.10 2.15
C ALA A 87 -5.60 -14.79 1.30
N LEU A 88 -5.95 -14.20 0.15
CA LEU A 88 -6.89 -14.79 -0.81
C LEU A 88 -6.40 -16.13 -1.38
N LYS A 89 -5.11 -16.22 -1.73
CA LYS A 89 -4.50 -17.47 -2.21
C LYS A 89 -4.59 -18.56 -1.13
N ASN A 90 -4.26 -18.21 0.11
CA ASN A 90 -4.19 -19.18 1.20
C ASN A 90 -5.57 -19.62 1.69
N GLU A 91 -6.60 -18.76 1.57
CA GLU A 91 -7.99 -19.15 1.81
C GLU A 91 -8.47 -20.16 0.74
N GLY A 92 -8.10 -19.94 -0.52
CA GLY A 92 -8.14 -20.97 -1.57
C GLY A 92 -9.40 -21.02 -2.43
N THR A 93 -10.52 -20.41 -2.02
CA THR A 93 -11.79 -20.42 -2.77
C THR A 93 -11.65 -19.71 -4.12
N ALA A 94 -10.94 -18.57 -4.15
CA ALA A 94 -10.70 -17.81 -5.38
C ALA A 94 -9.60 -18.40 -6.29
N ARG A 95 -8.89 -19.46 -5.85
CA ARG A 95 -7.82 -20.16 -6.59
C ARG A 95 -6.75 -19.22 -7.17
N ILE A 96 -6.33 -18.23 -6.38
CA ILE A 96 -5.32 -17.25 -6.78
C ILE A 96 -3.96 -17.92 -7.00
N THR A 97 -3.31 -17.64 -8.12
CA THR A 97 -1.96 -18.15 -8.44
C THR A 97 -0.84 -17.21 -8.02
N ASP A 98 0.39 -17.71 -7.95
CA ASP A 98 1.57 -16.89 -7.67
C ASP A 98 1.80 -15.82 -8.74
N GLU A 99 1.52 -16.14 -10.00
CA GLU A 99 1.61 -15.19 -11.12
C GLU A 99 0.63 -14.04 -10.95
N GLN A 100 -0.58 -14.30 -10.43
CA GLN A 100 -1.56 -13.25 -10.14
C GLN A 100 -1.10 -12.34 -8.99
N ILE A 101 -0.46 -12.90 -7.94
CA ILE A 101 0.14 -12.10 -6.85
C ILE A 101 1.23 -11.18 -7.44
N VAL A 102 2.13 -11.73 -8.24
CA VAL A 102 3.22 -10.98 -8.89
C VAL A 102 2.67 -9.89 -9.81
N GLU A 103 1.63 -10.18 -10.59
CA GLU A 103 1.00 -9.19 -11.47
C GLU A 103 0.37 -8.04 -10.69
N ALA A 104 -0.34 -8.31 -9.60
CA ALA A 104 -0.90 -7.27 -8.74
C ALA A 104 0.19 -6.36 -8.13
N LEU A 105 1.30 -6.95 -7.69
CA LEU A 105 2.46 -6.20 -7.19
C LEU A 105 3.10 -5.35 -8.28
N ASN A 106 3.26 -5.87 -9.50
CA ASN A 106 3.83 -5.14 -10.63
C ASN A 106 2.96 -3.96 -11.06
N ARG A 107 1.63 -4.13 -11.12
CA ARG A 107 0.68 -3.03 -11.36
C ARG A 107 0.76 -1.97 -10.27
N THR A 108 0.82 -2.40 -9.00
CA THR A 108 0.98 -1.50 -7.86
C THR A 108 2.25 -0.68 -7.98
N LYS A 109 3.39 -1.30 -8.30
CA LYS A 109 4.68 -0.62 -8.46
C LYS A 109 4.66 0.49 -9.50
N LYS A 110 3.85 0.36 -10.55
CA LYS A 110 3.72 1.39 -11.61
C LYS A 110 2.93 2.64 -11.18
N GLN A 111 2.08 2.54 -10.16
CA GLN A 111 1.18 3.64 -9.76
C GLN A 111 1.37 4.11 -8.32
N ALA A 112 2.03 3.33 -7.46
CA ALA A 112 2.41 3.72 -6.13
C ALA A 112 3.74 4.49 -6.17
N ILE A 113 3.68 5.77 -6.51
CA ILE A 113 4.85 6.66 -6.58
C ILE A 113 5.02 7.41 -5.24
N GLY A 114 6.27 7.52 -4.78
CA GLY A 114 6.60 8.09 -3.48
C GLY A 114 6.11 9.54 -3.33
N GLY A 115 5.33 9.80 -2.27
CA GLY A 115 4.87 11.15 -1.92
C GLY A 115 3.80 11.77 -2.85
N TYR A 116 3.44 11.11 -3.95
CA TYR A 116 2.41 11.59 -4.88
C TYR A 116 1.02 11.66 -4.27
N CYS A 117 0.78 11.00 -3.14
CA CYS A 117 -0.47 11.12 -2.39
C CYS A 117 -0.76 12.57 -1.97
N GLY A 118 0.27 13.33 -1.58
CA GLY A 118 0.15 14.74 -1.24
C GLY A 118 0.16 15.68 -2.45
N LEU A 119 0.70 15.21 -3.58
CA LEU A 119 0.83 16.01 -4.81
C LEU A 119 -0.39 15.89 -5.73
N THR A 120 -1.08 14.75 -5.70
CA THR A 120 -2.15 14.42 -6.66
C THR A 120 -3.45 14.01 -5.97
N GLY A 121 -3.45 13.83 -4.65
CA GLY A 121 -4.60 13.33 -3.89
C GLY A 121 -4.86 11.83 -4.02
N VAL A 122 -4.07 11.10 -4.81
CA VAL A 122 -4.22 9.64 -5.00
C VAL A 122 -3.12 8.91 -4.22
N CYS A 123 -3.49 8.29 -3.10
CA CYS A 123 -2.57 7.47 -2.33
C CYS A 123 -2.25 6.18 -3.06
N GLY A 124 -0.98 5.76 -3.10
CA GLY A 124 -0.53 4.52 -3.75
C GLY A 124 -1.19 3.23 -3.24
N ILE A 125 -1.78 3.22 -2.04
CA ILE A 125 -2.56 2.07 -1.55
C ILE A 125 -3.88 1.91 -2.33
N ALA A 126 -4.45 2.99 -2.84
CA ALA A 126 -5.67 2.91 -3.65
C ALA A 126 -5.49 2.10 -4.95
N PRO A 127 -4.51 2.42 -5.84
CA PRO A 127 -4.23 1.56 -6.98
C PRO A 127 -3.68 0.20 -6.57
N ALA A 128 -3.08 0.04 -5.38
CA ALA A 128 -2.66 -1.27 -4.88
C ALA A 128 -3.84 -2.23 -4.69
N ILE A 129 -4.85 -1.80 -3.93
CA ILE A 129 -6.07 -2.61 -3.73
C ILE A 129 -6.84 -2.73 -5.05
N GLY A 130 -6.91 -1.67 -5.86
CA GLY A 130 -7.51 -1.72 -7.19
C GLY A 130 -6.86 -2.76 -8.10
N ALA A 131 -5.53 -2.89 -8.07
CA ALA A 131 -4.79 -3.90 -8.82
C ALA A 131 -5.15 -5.32 -8.38
N CYS A 132 -5.30 -5.57 -7.07
CA CYS A 132 -5.76 -6.86 -6.56
C CYS A 132 -7.12 -7.24 -7.15
N PHE A 133 -8.14 -6.37 -7.00
CA PHE A 133 -9.48 -6.64 -7.53
C PHE A 133 -9.49 -6.75 -9.04
N SER A 134 -8.73 -5.92 -9.75
CA SER A 134 -8.61 -5.99 -11.20
C SER A 134 -8.05 -7.33 -11.68
N VAL A 135 -7.02 -7.85 -11.00
CA VAL A 135 -6.43 -9.15 -11.32
C VAL A 135 -7.40 -10.29 -11.01
N VAL A 136 -8.06 -10.26 -9.85
CA VAL A 136 -8.97 -11.34 -9.42
C VAL A 136 -10.24 -11.38 -10.27
N LEU A 137 -10.83 -10.22 -10.57
CA LEU A 137 -12.06 -10.12 -11.36
C LEU A 137 -11.81 -10.22 -12.87
N GLY A 138 -10.56 -10.15 -13.33
CA GLY A 138 -10.25 -10.11 -14.76
C GLY A 138 -10.69 -8.81 -15.44
N ALA A 139 -10.62 -7.69 -14.71
CA ALA A 139 -10.98 -6.38 -15.23
C ALA A 139 -10.02 -5.93 -16.35
N ALA A 140 -10.58 -5.33 -17.41
CA ALA A 140 -9.85 -4.80 -18.55
C ALA A 140 -10.67 -3.69 -19.22
N CYS A 141 -10.04 -2.80 -20.00
CA CYS A 141 -10.76 -1.69 -20.64
C CYS A 141 -11.97 -2.10 -21.49
N SER A 142 -11.97 -3.32 -22.04
CA SER A 142 -13.09 -3.88 -22.81
C SER A 142 -14.19 -4.54 -21.96
N LYS A 143 -14.02 -4.60 -20.64
CA LYS A 143 -14.95 -5.21 -19.69
C LYS A 143 -15.78 -4.14 -18.99
N ASP A 144 -17.07 -4.44 -18.80
CA ASP A 144 -18.04 -3.56 -18.17
C ASP A 144 -18.02 -3.73 -16.65
N ARG A 145 -18.66 -4.79 -16.14
CA ARG A 145 -18.91 -5.00 -14.71
C ARG A 145 -17.64 -5.17 -13.89
N GLU A 146 -16.67 -5.91 -14.41
CA GLU A 146 -15.40 -6.20 -13.74
C GLU A 146 -14.59 -4.91 -13.53
N THR A 147 -14.56 -4.04 -14.55
CA THR A 147 -13.88 -2.75 -14.50
C THR A 147 -14.60 -1.78 -13.58
N ALA A 148 -15.93 -1.70 -13.68
CA ALA A 148 -16.73 -0.87 -12.78
C ALA A 148 -16.56 -1.29 -11.32
N ALA A 149 -16.51 -2.59 -11.02
CA ALA A 149 -16.25 -3.11 -9.68
C ALA A 149 -14.86 -2.72 -9.16
N ALA A 150 -13.80 -2.95 -9.95
CA ALA A 150 -12.44 -2.58 -9.56
C ALA A 150 -12.28 -1.07 -9.32
N MET A 151 -12.91 -0.22 -10.14
CA MET A 151 -12.88 1.24 -9.94
C MET A 151 -13.71 1.68 -8.73
N SER A 152 -14.86 1.04 -8.48
CA SER A 152 -15.69 1.32 -7.30
C SER A 152 -14.95 0.98 -5.99
N VAL A 153 -14.19 -0.11 -5.99
CA VAL A 153 -13.28 -0.47 -4.90
C VAL A 153 -12.27 0.66 -4.63
N VAL A 154 -11.62 1.17 -5.66
CA VAL A 154 -10.64 2.27 -5.54
C VAL A 154 -11.28 3.51 -4.91
N VAL A 155 -12.50 3.88 -5.32
CA VAL A 155 -13.24 5.02 -4.76
C VAL A 155 -13.45 4.85 -3.24
N ARG A 156 -13.89 3.66 -2.80
CA ARG A 156 -14.10 3.36 -1.37
C ARG A 156 -12.80 3.40 -0.57
N ILE A 157 -11.72 2.88 -1.12
CA ILE A 157 -10.39 2.93 -0.49
C ILE A 157 -9.92 4.37 -0.35
N LEU A 158 -10.02 5.20 -1.39
CA LEU A 158 -9.66 6.62 -1.30
C LEU A 158 -10.52 7.36 -0.28
N GLY A 159 -11.84 7.12 -0.25
CA GLY A 159 -12.73 7.70 0.76
C GLY A 159 -12.36 7.30 2.19
N THR A 160 -11.88 6.06 2.37
CA THR A 160 -11.36 5.57 3.66
C THR A 160 -10.06 6.28 4.04
N ILE A 161 -9.10 6.36 3.12
CA ILE A 161 -7.81 7.00 3.34
C ILE A 161 -7.97 8.50 3.62
N ALA A 162 -8.86 9.20 2.91
CA ALA A 162 -9.06 10.64 3.06
C ALA A 162 -9.45 11.03 4.49
N LYS A 163 -10.28 10.22 5.16
CA LYS A 163 -10.70 10.40 6.57
C LYS A 163 -9.55 10.20 7.57
N GLU A 164 -8.47 9.59 7.12
CA GLU A 164 -7.34 9.19 7.94
C GLU A 164 -6.12 10.11 7.77
N THR A 165 -6.27 11.21 7.03
CA THR A 165 -5.24 12.23 6.81
C THR A 165 -5.09 13.20 8.00
N GLY A 166 -4.04 14.02 7.96
CA GLY A 166 -3.79 15.11 8.92
C GLY A 166 -3.11 14.72 10.24
N PRO A 167 -1.78 14.42 10.26
CA PRO A 167 -0.88 14.18 9.11
C PRO A 167 -1.00 12.75 8.51
N CYS A 168 -0.54 12.55 7.26
CA CYS A 168 -0.60 11.25 6.58
C CYS A 168 0.24 10.17 7.29
N CYS A 169 -0.29 8.96 7.42
CA CYS A 169 0.41 7.80 7.98
C CYS A 169 0.19 6.56 7.10
N CYS A 170 1.23 6.14 6.37
CA CYS A 170 1.13 5.01 5.44
C CYS A 170 0.71 3.70 6.12
N LYS A 171 1.17 3.44 7.35
CA LYS A 171 0.80 2.22 8.10
C LYS A 171 -0.66 2.23 8.54
N ASN A 172 -1.18 3.38 8.97
CA ASN A 172 -2.59 3.56 9.26
C ASN A 172 -3.45 3.35 8.00
N PHE A 173 -2.99 3.87 6.85
CA PHE A 173 -3.66 3.66 5.57
C PHE A 173 -3.71 2.18 5.18
N VAL A 174 -2.61 1.42 5.33
CA VAL A 174 -2.62 -0.03 5.07
C VAL A 174 -3.70 -0.71 5.89
N ARG A 175 -3.71 -0.50 7.22
CA ARG A 175 -4.68 -1.14 8.11
C ARG A 175 -6.13 -0.79 7.73
N LYS A 176 -6.42 0.49 7.54
CA LYS A 176 -7.78 0.97 7.22
C LYS A 176 -8.24 0.49 5.85
N SER A 177 -7.35 0.50 4.87
CA SER A 177 -7.62 0.00 3.53
C SER A 177 -7.82 -1.50 3.50
N LEU A 178 -7.07 -2.28 4.28
CA LEU A 178 -7.29 -3.73 4.39
C LEU A 178 -8.62 -4.06 5.06
N ILE A 179 -9.06 -3.30 6.07
CA ILE A 179 -10.38 -3.49 6.70
C ILE A 179 -11.47 -3.36 5.63
N GLU A 180 -11.38 -2.30 4.83
CA GLU A 180 -12.36 -2.05 3.78
C GLU A 180 -12.22 -3.04 2.62
N ALA A 181 -11.00 -3.43 2.24
CA ALA A 181 -10.75 -4.41 1.20
C ALA A 181 -11.32 -5.79 1.55
N VAL A 182 -11.18 -6.27 2.79
CA VAL A 182 -11.75 -7.56 3.23
C VAL A 182 -13.28 -7.56 3.11
N LYS A 183 -13.95 -6.46 3.44
CA LYS A 183 -15.41 -6.35 3.22
C LYS A 183 -15.74 -6.42 1.73
N MET A 184 -15.00 -5.70 0.91
CA MET A 184 -15.20 -5.68 -0.55
C MET A 184 -14.88 -7.02 -1.21
N VAL A 185 -13.95 -7.80 -0.65
CA VAL A 185 -13.67 -9.17 -1.10
C VAL A 185 -14.93 -10.02 -0.92
N LYS A 186 -15.59 -9.94 0.24
CA LYS A 186 -16.86 -10.62 0.45
C LYS A 186 -17.94 -10.16 -0.53
N GLU A 187 -18.04 -8.85 -0.77
CA GLU A 187 -19.06 -8.26 -1.63
C GLU A 187 -18.89 -8.59 -3.13
N HIS A 188 -17.66 -8.55 -3.64
CA HIS A 188 -17.38 -8.70 -5.08
C HIS A 188 -16.85 -10.08 -5.50
N ILE A 189 -16.20 -10.81 -4.59
CA ILE A 189 -15.53 -12.08 -4.88
C ILE A 189 -16.22 -13.24 -4.13
N GLY A 190 -17.03 -12.95 -3.09
CA GLY A 190 -17.74 -13.96 -2.31
C GLY A 190 -16.88 -14.73 -1.32
N VAL A 191 -15.64 -14.27 -1.08
CA VAL A 191 -14.70 -14.89 -0.13
C VAL A 191 -14.75 -14.19 1.21
N ILE A 192 -14.64 -14.95 2.30
CA ILE A 192 -14.61 -14.40 3.66
C ILE A 192 -13.18 -14.54 4.19
N LEU A 193 -12.48 -13.43 4.33
CA LEU A 193 -11.20 -13.36 5.01
C LEU A 193 -11.40 -12.91 6.47
N PRO A 194 -10.48 -13.26 7.39
CA PRO A 194 -10.45 -12.68 8.73
C PRO A 194 -10.47 -11.15 8.67
N LEU A 195 -11.31 -10.54 9.52
CA LEU A 195 -11.23 -9.11 9.80
C LEU A 195 -10.23 -8.88 10.93
N ALA A 196 -9.56 -7.72 10.90
CA ALA A 196 -8.63 -7.32 11.95
C ALA A 196 -9.22 -7.54 13.33
N THR A 197 -8.43 -8.15 14.21
CA THR A 197 -8.77 -8.22 15.64
C THR A 197 -8.73 -6.81 16.25
N GLU A 198 -9.55 -6.55 17.26
CA GLU A 198 -9.66 -5.21 17.88
C GLU A 198 -8.38 -4.74 18.61
N ASN A 199 -7.36 -5.60 18.69
CA ASN A 199 -6.19 -5.46 19.55
C ASN A 199 -4.91 -4.96 18.84
N ILE A 200 -5.01 -4.42 17.61
CA ILE A 200 -3.82 -3.85 16.96
C ILE A 200 -3.38 -2.57 17.69
N VAL A 201 -2.23 -2.63 18.34
CA VAL A 201 -1.55 -1.49 19.00
C VAL A 201 -0.38 -1.01 18.15
N CYS A 202 -0.38 0.26 17.75
CA CYS A 202 0.66 0.81 16.89
C CYS A 202 1.96 1.11 17.65
N LYS A 203 3.02 0.39 17.28
CA LYS A 203 4.39 0.57 17.82
C LYS A 203 5.24 1.58 17.03
N HIS A 204 4.68 2.28 16.05
CA HIS A 204 5.44 3.12 15.11
C HIS A 204 5.32 4.64 15.36
N HIS A 205 4.60 5.05 16.40
CA HIS A 205 4.24 6.46 16.60
C HIS A 205 5.48 7.37 16.72
N ASP A 206 6.55 6.90 17.36
CA ASP A 206 7.81 7.66 17.53
C ASP A 206 8.65 7.79 16.24
N ARG A 207 8.38 6.96 15.22
CA ARG A 207 9.13 6.94 13.96
C ARG A 207 8.61 7.98 12.94
N HIS A 208 7.60 8.76 13.29
CA HIS A 208 6.87 9.60 12.33
C HIS A 208 7.61 10.91 12.01
N PRO A 209 8.11 11.12 10.78
CA PRO A 209 9.04 12.21 10.48
C PRO A 209 8.41 13.61 10.46
N HIS A 210 7.09 13.70 10.38
CA HIS A 210 6.33 14.95 10.41
C HIS A 210 5.19 14.91 11.44
N GLY A 211 5.39 14.16 12.53
CA GLY A 211 4.48 14.08 13.68
C GLY A 211 3.38 13.03 13.55
N CYS A 212 3.10 12.30 14.64
CA CYS A 212 2.02 11.31 14.70
C CYS A 212 0.65 11.97 14.97
N ARG A 213 -0.43 11.36 14.46
CA ARG A 213 -1.83 11.74 14.76
C ARG A 213 -2.26 11.45 16.20
N LYS A 214 -1.49 10.65 16.93
CA LYS A 214 -1.73 10.23 18.33
C LYS A 214 -3.19 9.84 18.56
N GLU A 215 -3.90 10.51 19.46
CA GLU A 215 -5.26 10.20 19.91
C GLU A 215 -6.29 10.26 18.76
N LYS A 216 -5.97 10.92 17.64
CA LYS A 216 -6.81 10.92 16.43
C LYS A 216 -6.69 9.62 15.60
N CYS A 217 -5.75 8.74 15.94
CA CYS A 217 -5.55 7.45 15.29
C CYS A 217 -6.10 6.33 16.18
N SER A 218 -6.99 5.50 15.63
CA SER A 218 -7.61 4.38 16.36
C SER A 218 -6.65 3.27 16.79
N TYR A 219 -5.36 3.35 16.41
CA TYR A 219 -4.33 2.40 16.79
C TYR A 219 -3.34 2.97 17.83
N PHE A 220 -3.54 4.20 18.30
CA PHE A 220 -2.70 4.83 19.32
C PHE A 220 -3.19 4.49 20.73
N GLY A 221 -2.27 4.11 21.63
CA GLY A 221 -2.56 3.98 23.06
C GLY A 221 -3.56 2.89 23.44
N LYS A 222 -3.89 1.95 22.55
CA LYS A 222 -4.63 0.74 22.91
C LYS A 222 -3.74 -0.12 23.81
N VAL A 223 -4.23 -0.45 25.01
CA VAL A 223 -3.60 -1.34 25.99
C VAL A 223 -4.32 -2.67 25.95
#